data_AF-A0A7S1M6U9-F1
#
_entry.id   AF-A0A7S1M6U9-F1
#
_cell.length_a   1.000
_cell.length_b   1.000
_cell.length_c   1.000
_cell.angle_alpha   90.00
_cell.angle_beta   90.00
_cell.angle_gamma   90.00
#
_symmetry.space_group_name_H-M   'P 1'
#
loop_
_entity.id
_entity.type
_entity.pdbx_description
1 polymer ?
#
loop_
_entity_poly.entity_id
_entity_poly.type
_entity_poly.pdbx_seq_one_letter_code
_entity_poly.pdbx_strand_id
1 'polypeptide(L)'
;ARVMAVMRRMELVNSTRCVPPPCEDWLVKTVTGPSHVALARNLAAESVVLLQNKDGVLPLVGGALGLKTIAVIGKASIAEPYNPNGQGQGQGDWARGDYYAGGGSGHVVAGTVVTPLDGLRKRAELAGIE
;
A
#
# COMPACT_ATOMS: atom_id res chain seq x y z
N ALA A 1 10.95 -31.13 -14.34
CA ALA A 1 10.47 -30.00 -15.18
C ALA A 1 9.05 -29.56 -14.78
N ARG A 2 8.89 -28.89 -13.62
CA ARG A 2 7.55 -28.46 -13.13
C ARG A 2 7.05 -27.18 -13.80
N VAL A 3 7.97 -26.26 -14.11
CA VAL A 3 7.64 -24.97 -14.74
C VAL A 3 7.08 -25.18 -16.16
N MET A 4 7.75 -25.98 -17.01
CA MET A 4 7.25 -26.25 -18.37
C MET A 4 5.91 -26.98 -18.42
N ALA A 5 5.61 -27.84 -17.45
CA ALA A 5 4.31 -28.51 -17.37
C ALA A 5 3.16 -27.53 -17.07
N VAL A 6 3.40 -26.56 -16.17
CA VAL A 6 2.43 -25.48 -15.89
C VAL A 6 2.27 -24.57 -17.09
N MET A 7 3.37 -24.18 -17.75
CA MET A 7 3.31 -23.35 -18.96
C MET A 7 2.49 -24.00 -20.07
N ARG A 8 2.64 -25.31 -20.27
CA ARG A 8 1.85 -26.05 -21.25
C ARG A 8 0.39 -26.20 -20.85
N ARG A 9 0.10 -26.46 -19.56
CA ARG A 9 -1.28 -26.57 -19.04
C ARG A 9 -2.05 -25.24 -19.12
N MET A 10 -1.35 -24.13 -18.95
CA MET A 10 -1.89 -22.78 -19.04
C MET A 10 -1.82 -22.19 -20.46
N GLU A 11 -1.40 -23.00 -21.45
CA GLU A 11 -1.22 -22.61 -22.86
C GLU A 11 -0.32 -21.38 -23.08
N LEU A 12 0.56 -21.05 -22.13
CA LEU A 12 1.39 -19.84 -22.17
C LEU A 12 2.42 -19.83 -23.31
N VAL A 13 2.64 -20.97 -23.97
CA VAL A 13 3.56 -21.10 -25.12
C VAL A 13 2.88 -20.75 -26.45
N ASN A 14 1.56 -20.89 -26.53
CA ASN A 14 0.77 -20.65 -27.75
C ASN A 14 -0.22 -19.49 -27.62
N SER A 15 -0.50 -19.01 -26.40
CA SER A 15 -1.33 -17.83 -26.16
C SER A 15 -0.44 -16.60 -25.99
N THR A 16 -0.26 -15.80 -27.04
CA THR A 16 0.30 -14.45 -26.87
C THR A 16 -0.78 -13.54 -26.28
N ARG A 17 -0.83 -13.49 -24.95
CA ARG A 17 -1.70 -12.57 -24.16
C ARG A 17 -1.36 -11.09 -24.42
N CYS A 18 -0.13 -10.85 -24.87
CA CYS A 18 0.34 -9.58 -25.38
C CYS A 18 1.31 -9.86 -26.55
N VAL A 19 1.42 -8.91 -27.48
CA VAL A 19 2.41 -8.91 -28.55
C VAL A 19 3.19 -7.60 -28.40
N PRO A 20 4.53 -7.59 -28.46
CA PRO A 20 5.31 -6.35 -28.43
C PRO A 20 4.81 -5.36 -29.50
N PRO A 21 4.87 -4.03 -29.25
CA PRO A 21 5.53 -3.35 -28.14
C PRO A 21 4.74 -3.12 -26.82
N PRO A 22 3.39 -3.13 -26.73
CA PRO A 22 2.66 -2.70 -25.51
C PRO A 22 2.44 -3.83 -24.48
N CYS A 23 3.38 -4.77 -24.36
CA CYS A 23 3.26 -5.85 -23.37
C CYS A 23 3.36 -5.35 -21.92
N GLU A 24 4.09 -4.25 -21.71
CA GLU A 24 4.30 -3.67 -20.38
C GLU A 24 2.99 -3.19 -19.76
N ASP A 25 2.19 -2.44 -20.51
CA ASP A 25 0.88 -1.93 -20.07
C ASP A 25 -0.06 -3.06 -19.61
N TRP A 26 0.01 -4.21 -20.27
CA TRP A 26 -0.78 -5.39 -19.89
C TRP A 26 -0.28 -5.99 -18.57
N LEU A 27 1.03 -6.03 -18.35
CA LEU A 27 1.66 -6.60 -17.15
C LEU A 27 1.46 -5.72 -15.92
N VAL A 28 1.50 -4.39 -16.08
CA VAL A 28 1.35 -3.43 -14.98
C VAL A 28 -0.10 -3.03 -14.73
N LYS A 29 -1.04 -3.62 -15.47
CA LYS A 29 -2.47 -3.30 -15.35
C LYS A 29 -2.98 -3.56 -13.93
N THR A 30 -3.62 -2.56 -13.35
CA THR A 30 -4.30 -2.69 -12.06
C THR A 30 -5.41 -3.72 -12.13
N VAL A 31 -5.27 -4.77 -11.32
CA VAL A 31 -6.29 -5.83 -11.10
C VAL A 31 -6.92 -5.73 -9.71
N THR A 32 -6.63 -4.65 -8.98
CA THR A 32 -7.16 -4.39 -7.63
C THR A 32 -8.65 -4.02 -7.70
N GLY A 33 -9.48 -4.72 -6.92
CA GLY A 33 -10.90 -4.43 -6.78
C GLY A 33 -11.29 -4.04 -5.34
N PRO A 34 -12.54 -3.63 -5.09
CA PRO A 34 -12.99 -3.18 -3.77
C PRO A 34 -12.81 -4.21 -2.66
N SER A 35 -12.98 -5.51 -2.98
CA SER A 35 -12.76 -6.62 -2.03
C SER A 35 -11.29 -6.73 -1.60
N HIS A 36 -10.34 -6.56 -2.52
CA HIS A 36 -8.91 -6.55 -2.21
C HIS A 36 -8.55 -5.37 -1.29
N VAL A 37 -9.10 -4.18 -1.57
CA VAL A 37 -8.89 -2.98 -0.76
C VAL A 37 -9.47 -3.16 0.66
N ALA A 38 -10.67 -3.72 0.77
CA ALA A 38 -11.29 -3.98 2.07
C ALA A 38 -10.49 -5.00 2.89
N LEU A 39 -10.04 -6.09 2.26
CA LEU A 39 -9.20 -7.10 2.92
C LEU A 39 -7.87 -6.50 3.38
N ALA A 40 -7.17 -5.77 2.51
CA ALA A 40 -5.89 -5.12 2.85
C ALA A 40 -6.05 -4.13 4.00
N ARG A 41 -7.14 -3.34 4.01
CA ARG A 41 -7.46 -2.44 5.11
C ARG A 41 -7.68 -3.17 6.43
N ASN A 42 -8.41 -4.29 6.41
CA ASN A 42 -8.68 -5.08 7.61
C ASN A 42 -7.39 -5.70 8.16
N LEU A 43 -6.58 -6.33 7.32
CA LEU A 43 -5.29 -6.90 7.71
C LEU A 43 -4.32 -5.84 8.25
N ALA A 44 -4.32 -4.64 7.66
CA ALA A 44 -3.53 -3.53 8.16
C ALA A 44 -4.01 -3.10 9.56
N ALA A 45 -5.32 -3.05 9.81
CA ALA A 45 -5.84 -2.70 11.13
C ALA A 45 -5.55 -3.79 12.19
N GLU A 46 -5.64 -5.06 11.80
CA GLU A 46 -5.38 -6.21 12.70
C GLU A 46 -3.90 -6.42 13.01
N SER A 47 -2.99 -5.97 12.13
CA SER A 47 -1.54 -6.15 12.30
C SER A 47 -0.88 -5.04 13.14
N VAL A 48 -1.58 -3.95 13.44
CA VAL A 48 -1.05 -2.87 14.28
C VAL A 48 -1.06 -3.28 15.75
N VAL A 49 0.12 -3.23 16.38
CA VAL A 49 0.30 -3.58 17.79
C VAL A 49 0.32 -2.32 18.66
N LEU A 50 -0.58 -2.26 19.64
CA LEU A 50 -0.59 -1.21 20.66
C LEU A 50 0.47 -1.51 21.72
N LEU A 51 1.61 -0.84 21.65
CA LEU A 51 2.72 -1.04 22.60
C LEU A 51 2.53 -0.30 23.92
N GLN A 52 1.88 0.88 23.90
CA GLN A 52 1.68 1.71 25.08
C GLN A 52 0.37 2.51 24.97
N ASN A 53 -0.40 2.55 26.04
CA ASN A 53 -1.58 3.42 26.18
C ASN A 53 -1.67 3.91 27.63
N LYS A 54 -0.94 4.98 27.94
CA LYS A 54 -0.97 5.61 29.26
C LYS A 54 -2.19 6.51 29.36
N ASP A 55 -2.80 6.58 30.55
CA ASP A 55 -3.90 7.50 30.87
C ASP A 55 -5.15 7.32 29.97
N GLY A 56 -5.27 6.18 29.28
CA GLY A 56 -6.42 5.85 28.45
C GLY A 56 -6.63 6.79 27.25
N VAL A 57 -5.56 7.37 26.70
CA VAL A 57 -5.62 8.32 25.57
C VAL A 57 -6.30 7.71 24.34
N LEU A 58 -6.05 6.42 24.09
CA LEU A 58 -6.74 5.66 23.04
C LEU A 58 -7.89 4.83 23.64
N PRO A 59 -9.03 4.70 22.94
CA PRO A 59 -9.32 5.26 21.61
C PRO A 59 -9.60 6.77 21.62
N LEU A 60 -9.30 7.45 20.52
CA LEU A 60 -9.63 8.87 20.32
C LEU A 60 -11.15 9.02 20.15
N VAL A 61 -11.88 9.17 21.24
CA VAL A 61 -13.33 9.36 21.22
C VAL A 61 -13.62 10.85 21.00
N GLY A 62 -14.04 11.20 19.79
CA GLY A 62 -14.53 12.54 19.46
C GLY A 62 -15.69 12.90 20.40
N GLY A 63 -15.49 13.91 21.25
CA GLY A 63 -16.45 14.38 22.25
C GLY A 63 -16.04 14.16 23.71
N ALA A 64 -15.36 13.06 24.06
CA ALA A 64 -15.00 12.78 25.47
C ALA A 64 -13.78 13.57 25.96
N LEU A 65 -12.86 13.92 25.05
CA LEU A 65 -11.61 14.64 25.35
C LEU A 65 -11.63 16.12 24.94
N GLY A 66 -12.71 16.62 24.34
CA GLY A 66 -12.80 18.01 23.89
C GLY A 66 -11.71 18.42 22.88
N LEU A 67 -11.25 17.48 22.04
CA LEU A 67 -10.21 17.71 21.05
C LEU A 67 -10.67 18.74 20.01
N LYS A 68 -9.99 19.87 19.94
CA LYS A 68 -10.26 20.95 18.96
C LYS A 68 -9.29 20.93 17.78
N THR A 69 -8.07 20.45 18.00
CA THR A 69 -6.99 20.52 17.02
C THR A 69 -6.15 19.25 17.08
N ILE A 70 -5.75 18.74 15.91
CA ILE A 70 -4.85 17.58 15.79
C ILE A 70 -3.55 18.01 15.09
N ALA A 71 -2.43 17.80 15.75
CA ALA A 71 -1.11 17.95 15.13
C ALA A 71 -0.60 16.60 14.63
N VAL A 72 -0.18 16.54 13.35
CA VAL A 72 0.46 15.36 12.75
C VAL A 72 1.92 15.69 12.46
N ILE A 73 2.84 14.92 13.02
CA ILE A 73 4.28 15.22 12.98
C ILE A 73 5.04 14.06 12.34
N GLY A 74 5.91 14.38 11.39
CA GLY A 74 6.86 13.44 10.78
C GLY A 74 6.58 13.15 9.30
N LYS A 75 7.66 12.94 8.53
CA LYS A 75 7.60 12.73 7.07
C LYS A 75 6.85 11.46 6.66
N ALA A 76 6.82 10.45 7.53
CA ALA A 76 6.06 9.23 7.30
C ALA A 76 4.55 9.49 7.10
N SER A 77 4.03 10.58 7.66
CA SER A 77 2.60 10.93 7.55
C SER A 77 2.15 11.29 6.14
N ILE A 78 3.08 11.65 5.25
CA ILE A 78 2.86 12.07 3.86
C ILE A 78 3.73 11.26 2.88
N ALA A 79 4.23 10.10 3.30
CA ALA A 79 5.16 9.33 2.47
C ALA A 79 4.45 8.73 1.24
N GLU A 80 5.09 8.85 0.08
CA GLU A 80 4.66 8.24 -1.17
C GLU A 80 5.27 6.83 -1.34
N PRO A 81 4.61 5.92 -2.06
CA PRO A 81 5.19 4.63 -2.41
C PRO A 81 6.39 4.81 -3.35
N TYR A 82 7.39 3.95 -3.22
CA TYR A 82 8.57 3.98 -4.08
C TYR A 82 8.43 2.93 -5.20
N ASN A 83 8.75 3.30 -6.44
CA ASN A 83 8.75 2.37 -7.57
C ASN A 83 10.19 1.97 -7.96
N PRO A 84 10.69 0.79 -7.54
CA PRO A 84 12.02 0.32 -7.92
C PRO A 84 12.13 -0.08 -9.40
N ASN A 85 10.99 -0.25 -10.09
CA ASN A 85 10.96 -0.52 -11.54
C ASN A 85 10.96 0.76 -12.38
N GLY A 86 11.00 1.94 -11.75
CA GLY A 86 11.13 3.22 -12.44
C GLY A 86 12.60 3.60 -12.69
N GLN A 87 12.96 4.84 -12.33
CA GLN A 87 14.31 5.37 -12.55
C GLN A 87 15.43 4.60 -11.84
N GLY A 88 15.08 3.88 -10.76
CA GLY A 88 16.03 3.05 -9.99
C GLY A 88 16.31 1.67 -10.60
N GLN A 89 15.57 1.27 -11.65
CA GLN A 89 15.69 -0.08 -12.22
C GLN A 89 17.08 -0.28 -12.83
N GLY A 90 17.80 -1.32 -12.39
CA GLY A 90 19.16 -1.61 -12.83
C GLY A 90 20.25 -0.69 -12.25
N GLN A 91 19.88 0.27 -11.39
CA GLN A 91 20.79 1.24 -10.77
C GLN A 91 21.14 0.91 -9.31
N GLY A 92 20.77 -0.30 -8.84
CA GLY A 92 21.04 -0.75 -7.46
C GLY A 92 19.91 -0.44 -6.46
N ASP A 93 18.86 0.26 -6.88
CA ASP A 93 17.72 0.62 -6.01
C ASP A 93 16.74 -0.54 -5.75
N TRP A 94 17.00 -1.74 -6.28
CA TRP A 94 16.12 -2.91 -6.13
C TRP A 94 15.89 -3.30 -4.65
N ALA A 95 16.84 -2.98 -3.77
CA ALA A 95 16.76 -3.25 -2.33
C ALA A 95 16.08 -2.12 -1.53
N ARG A 96 15.73 -1.00 -2.17
CA ARG A 96 15.07 0.13 -1.53
C ARG A 96 13.59 -0.18 -1.28
N GLY A 97 13.18 -0.09 -0.02
CA GLY A 97 11.77 -0.17 0.38
C GLY A 97 11.15 1.20 0.59
N ASP A 98 9.88 1.19 0.99
CA ASP A 98 9.13 2.33 1.47
C ASP A 98 8.39 2.00 2.77
N TYR A 99 7.50 2.89 3.22
CA TYR A 99 6.75 2.71 4.46
C TYR A 99 5.58 1.71 4.36
N TYR A 100 5.27 1.23 3.15
CA TYR A 100 4.14 0.35 2.85
C TYR A 100 4.62 -1.06 2.45
N ALA A 101 5.83 -1.17 1.89
CA ALA A 101 6.47 -2.42 1.54
C ALA A 101 7.99 -2.36 1.75
N GLY A 102 8.55 -3.46 2.27
CA GLY A 102 10.01 -3.65 2.31
C GLY A 102 10.62 -3.66 0.91
N GLY A 103 11.94 -3.46 0.82
CA GLY A 103 12.66 -3.56 -0.45
C GLY A 103 12.94 -5.01 -0.86
N GLY A 104 13.44 -5.20 -2.08
CA GLY A 104 13.89 -6.49 -2.59
C GLY A 104 12.96 -7.10 -3.64
N SER A 105 13.25 -8.35 -4.02
CA SER A 105 12.53 -9.05 -5.10
C SER A 105 11.05 -9.34 -4.81
N GLY A 106 10.62 -9.21 -3.55
CA GLY A 106 9.22 -9.32 -3.14
C GLY A 106 8.47 -7.99 -3.06
N HIS A 107 9.11 -6.87 -3.42
CA HIS A 107 8.48 -5.55 -3.36
C HIS A 107 7.35 -5.42 -4.39
N VAL A 108 6.21 -4.87 -3.96
CA VAL A 108 5.06 -4.57 -4.81
C VAL A 108 4.70 -3.10 -4.66
N VAL A 109 4.69 -2.38 -5.78
CA VAL A 109 4.37 -0.95 -5.80
C VAL A 109 2.87 -0.75 -5.64
N ALA A 110 2.47 0.00 -4.62
CA ALA A 110 1.07 0.33 -4.41
C ALA A 110 0.56 1.30 -5.50
N GLY A 111 -0.44 0.90 -6.28
CA GLY A 111 -1.04 1.76 -7.31
C GLY A 111 -1.83 2.96 -6.74
N THR A 112 -2.25 2.89 -5.48
CA THR A 112 -2.88 4.00 -4.76
C THR A 112 -2.63 3.83 -3.27
N VAL A 113 -2.38 4.93 -2.56
CA VAL A 113 -2.08 4.95 -1.13
C VAL A 113 -2.99 5.97 -0.45
N VAL A 114 -3.49 5.62 0.74
CA VAL A 114 -4.08 6.58 1.67
C VAL A 114 -3.03 6.84 2.74
N THR A 115 -2.49 8.06 2.77
CA THR A 115 -1.45 8.41 3.75
C THR A 115 -2.05 8.53 5.16
N PRO A 116 -1.24 8.42 6.23
CA PRO A 116 -1.72 8.68 7.59
C PRO A 116 -2.37 10.06 7.74
N LEU A 117 -1.82 11.10 7.08
CA LEU A 117 -2.40 12.43 7.09
C LEU A 117 -3.79 12.45 6.43
N ASP A 118 -3.95 11.83 5.26
CA ASP A 118 -5.24 11.79 4.56
C ASP A 118 -6.31 11.05 5.37
N GLY A 119 -5.92 9.93 5.97
CA GLY A 119 -6.80 9.13 6.82
C GLY A 119 -7.26 9.89 8.07
N LEU A 120 -6.34 10.58 8.75
CA LEU A 120 -6.63 11.39 9.92
C LEU A 120 -7.46 12.62 9.58
N ARG A 121 -7.11 13.36 8.52
CA ARG A 121 -7.86 14.53 8.05
C ARG A 121 -9.31 14.17 7.73
N LYS A 122 -9.52 13.11 6.96
CA LYS A 122 -10.88 12.62 6.63
C LYS A 122 -11.69 12.27 7.87
N ARG A 123 -11.05 11.73 8.92
CA ARG A 123 -11.74 11.40 10.17
C ARG A 123 -11.99 12.64 11.05
N ALA A 124 -11.07 13.59 11.07
CA ALA A 124 -11.19 14.86 11.79
C ALA A 124 -12.34 15.70 11.22
N GLU A 125 -12.45 15.78 9.89
CA GLU A 125 -13.56 16.45 9.20
C GLU A 125 -14.93 15.88 9.63
N LEU A 126 -15.04 14.54 9.68
CA LEU A 126 -16.27 13.86 10.14
C LEU A 126 -16.58 14.10 11.62
N ALA A 127 -15.57 14.44 12.41
CA ALA A 127 -15.68 14.72 13.84
C ALA A 127 -15.80 16.21 14.16
N GLY A 128 -15.71 17.10 13.15
CA GLY A 128 -15.70 18.56 13.36
C GLY A 128 -14.44 19.08 14.05
N ILE A 129 -13.29 18.44 13.83
CA ILE A 129 -11.99 18.80 14.42
C ILE A 129 -11.13 19.45 13.32
N GLU A 130 -10.43 20.53 13.67
CA GLU A 130 -9.54 21.28 12.76
C GLU A 130 -8.10 20.72 12.73
#